data_AF-B6K192-F1
#
_entry.id   AF-B6K192-F1
#
_cell.length_a   1.000
_cell.length_b   1.000
_cell.length_c   1.000
_cell.angle_alpha   90.00
_cell.angle_beta   90.00
_cell.angle_gamma   90.00
#
_symmetry.space_group_name_H-M   'P 1'
#
loop_
_entity.id
_entity.type
_entity.pdbx_description
1 polymer ?
#
loop_
_entity_poly.entity_id
_entity_poly.type
_entity_poly.pdbx_seq_one_letter_code
_entity_poly.pdbx_strand_id
1 'polypeptide(L)'
;METDNPIELIQSTLAGFQIGPDLKSLAHIQIAKEEISKHRQQQLQDSVSLLKALSRKLEVSAQTLVSLENSSRENDHEKAVVSLDRRRFQLAKAINDTETEIMSLESTLQNIKTQLLELEETPKKSQEASEDDATLLKLQCYRSLGIELMEDETTGGRKAIIHTDKKISVVQITQKNDPFFYSNRLWELLYEQNTES
;
A
#
# COMPACT_ATOMS: atom_id res chain seq x y z
N MET A 1 -66.22 -109.61 32.71
CA MET A 1 -65.92 -110.54 31.59
C MET A 1 -64.45 -110.37 31.29
N GLU A 2 -63.74 -111.46 31.54
CA GLU A 2 -62.39 -111.80 31.08
C GLU A 2 -61.34 -110.69 31.16
N THR A 3 -60.71 -110.65 32.34
CA THR A 3 -59.29 -110.33 32.45
C THR A 3 -58.49 -111.11 31.41
N ASP A 4 -57.83 -110.35 30.54
CA ASP A 4 -56.44 -110.56 30.14
C ASP A 4 -56.02 -112.02 29.99
N ASN A 5 -56.19 -112.56 28.79
CA ASN A 5 -55.29 -113.60 28.33
C ASN A 5 -53.95 -112.90 28.04
N PRO A 6 -52.91 -113.00 28.90
CA PRO A 6 -51.70 -112.19 28.77
C PRO A 6 -50.99 -112.45 27.43
N ILE A 7 -51.22 -113.64 26.86
CA ILE A 7 -50.71 -114.04 25.55
C ILE A 7 -51.37 -113.23 24.42
N GLU A 8 -52.67 -112.98 24.48
CA GLU A 8 -53.39 -112.18 23.47
C GLU A 8 -53.00 -110.70 23.56
N LEU A 9 -52.79 -110.19 24.78
CA LEU A 9 -52.26 -108.84 24.98
C LEU A 9 -50.84 -108.71 24.41
N ILE A 10 -49.95 -109.67 24.70
CA ILE A 10 -48.58 -109.70 24.14
C ILE A 10 -48.61 -109.79 22.61
N GLN A 11 -49.49 -110.61 22.02
CA GLN A 11 -49.62 -110.70 20.57
C GLN A 11 -50.18 -109.41 19.95
N SER A 12 -51.16 -108.77 20.58
CA SER A 12 -51.70 -107.49 20.11
C SER A 12 -50.69 -106.34 20.20
N THR A 13 -49.88 -106.31 21.26
CA THR A 13 -48.79 -105.32 21.39
C THR A 13 -47.65 -105.57 20.41
N LEU A 14 -47.32 -106.84 20.13
CA LEU A 14 -46.34 -107.20 19.10
C LEU A 14 -46.84 -106.83 17.70
N ALA A 15 -48.12 -107.05 17.40
CA ALA A 15 -48.74 -106.67 16.12
C ALA A 15 -48.89 -105.15 15.97
N GLY A 16 -49.12 -104.44 17.09
CA GLY A 16 -49.16 -102.98 17.14
C GLY A 16 -47.80 -102.31 17.00
N PHE A 17 -46.70 -103.04 17.19
CA PHE A 17 -45.35 -102.50 17.10
C PHE A 17 -44.89 -102.39 15.64
N GLN A 18 -45.18 -101.24 15.02
CA GLN A 18 -44.88 -100.98 13.62
C GLN A 18 -43.49 -100.37 13.42
N ILE A 19 -42.45 -101.20 13.46
CA ILE A 19 -41.05 -100.76 13.25
C ILE A 19 -40.82 -100.18 11.84
N GLY A 20 -41.47 -100.75 10.83
CA GLY A 20 -41.32 -100.35 9.42
C GLY A 20 -41.65 -98.88 9.13
N PRO A 21 -42.85 -98.37 9.48
CA PRO A 21 -43.20 -96.96 9.27
C PRO A 21 -42.36 -96.00 10.12
N ASP A 22 -41.93 -96.40 11.32
CA ASP A 22 -41.04 -95.58 12.16
C ASP A 22 -39.66 -95.45 11.53
N LEU A 23 -39.10 -96.53 11.00
CA LEU A 23 -37.83 -96.49 10.25
C LEU A 23 -37.93 -95.59 9.01
N LYS A 24 -39.05 -95.63 8.28
CA LYS A 24 -39.31 -94.73 7.15
C LYS A 24 -39.40 -93.28 7.60
N SER A 25 -40.08 -93.02 8.72
CA SER A 25 -40.17 -91.68 9.31
C SER A 25 -38.80 -91.15 9.72
N LEU A 26 -37.95 -91.99 10.32
CA LEU A 26 -36.56 -91.63 10.65
C LEU A 26 -35.74 -91.31 9.39
N ALA A 27 -35.89 -92.10 8.33
CA ALA A 27 -35.24 -91.80 7.05
C ALA A 27 -35.72 -90.47 6.44
N HIS A 28 -37.02 -90.18 6.52
CA HIS A 28 -37.56 -88.90 6.07
C HIS A 28 -37.04 -87.73 6.89
N ILE A 29 -36.94 -87.86 8.22
CA ILE A 29 -36.36 -86.84 9.10
C ILE A 29 -34.89 -86.60 8.75
N GLN A 30 -34.13 -87.64 8.44
CA GLN A 30 -32.74 -87.52 8.00
C GLN A 30 -32.64 -86.70 6.71
N ILE A 31 -33.45 -87.03 5.70
CA ILE A 31 -33.48 -86.30 4.41
C ILE A 31 -33.88 -84.84 4.64
N ALA A 32 -34.94 -84.58 5.40
CA ALA A 32 -35.39 -83.22 5.71
C ALA A 32 -34.31 -82.42 6.45
N LYS A 33 -33.55 -83.06 7.35
CA LYS A 33 -32.43 -82.42 8.05
C LYS A 33 -31.30 -82.06 7.08
N GLU A 34 -30.97 -82.94 6.15
CA GLU A 34 -29.96 -82.67 5.12
C GLU A 34 -30.40 -81.54 4.19
N GLU A 35 -31.66 -81.51 3.77
CA GLU A 35 -32.24 -80.43 2.96
C GLU A 35 -32.21 -79.08 3.70
N ILE A 36 -32.63 -79.04 4.97
CA ILE A 36 -32.58 -77.83 5.79
C ILE A 36 -31.12 -77.36 5.97
N SER A 37 -30.19 -78.27 6.21
CA SER A 37 -28.77 -77.95 6.35
C SER A 37 -28.22 -77.34 5.05
N LYS A 38 -28.55 -77.93 3.90
CA LYS A 38 -28.15 -77.42 2.59
C LYS A 38 -28.74 -76.04 2.32
N HIS A 39 -30.03 -75.84 2.61
CA HIS A 39 -30.69 -74.55 2.42
C HIS A 39 -30.08 -73.46 3.30
N ARG A 40 -29.80 -73.76 4.58
CA ARG A 40 -29.12 -72.84 5.49
C ARG A 40 -27.70 -72.51 5.01
N GLN A 41 -26.97 -73.50 4.51
CA GLN A 41 -25.63 -73.27 3.98
C GLN A 41 -25.65 -72.38 2.73
N GLN A 42 -26.64 -72.57 1.84
CA GLN A 42 -26.85 -71.70 0.68
C GLN A 42 -27.18 -70.28 1.10
N GLN A 43 -28.15 -70.08 2.01
CA GLN A 43 -28.48 -68.74 2.52
C GLN A 43 -27.28 -68.05 3.18
N LEU A 44 -26.46 -68.80 3.94
CA LEU A 44 -25.26 -68.26 4.55
C LEU A 44 -24.23 -67.86 3.49
N GLN A 45 -24.01 -68.69 2.46
CA GLN A 45 -23.11 -68.35 1.35
C GLN A 45 -23.60 -67.11 0.59
N ASP A 46 -24.90 -67.01 0.32
CA ASP A 46 -25.50 -65.86 -0.37
C ASP A 46 -25.30 -64.59 0.45
N SER A 47 -25.64 -64.62 1.75
CA SER A 47 -25.45 -63.47 2.64
C SER A 47 -23.98 -63.02 2.74
N VAL A 48 -23.04 -63.97 2.83
CA VAL A 48 -21.60 -63.66 2.84
C VAL A 48 -21.14 -63.06 1.51
N SER A 49 -21.65 -63.56 0.39
CA SER A 49 -21.34 -63.02 -0.93
C SER A 49 -21.86 -61.58 -1.09
N LEU A 50 -23.08 -61.30 -0.62
CA LEU A 50 -23.68 -59.97 -0.63
C LEU A 50 -22.90 -59.01 0.28
N LEU A 51 -22.54 -59.43 1.49
CA LEU A 51 -21.73 -58.62 2.40
C LEU A 51 -20.37 -58.28 1.80
N LYS A 52 -19.70 -59.24 1.14
CA LYS A 52 -18.44 -58.99 0.41
C LYS A 52 -18.62 -58.00 -0.73
N ALA A 53 -19.71 -58.13 -1.51
CA ALA A 53 -20.00 -57.20 -2.59
C ALA A 53 -20.26 -55.77 -2.08
N LEU A 54 -21.05 -55.63 -1.00
CA LEU A 54 -21.31 -54.35 -0.36
C LEU A 54 -20.04 -53.74 0.25
N SER A 55 -19.21 -54.56 0.90
CA SER A 55 -17.92 -54.11 1.46
C SER A 55 -17.00 -53.56 0.37
N ARG A 56 -16.89 -54.25 -0.78
CA ARG A 56 -16.11 -53.76 -1.93
C ARG A 56 -16.68 -52.46 -2.50
N LYS A 57 -18.01 -52.36 -2.62
CA LYS A 57 -18.66 -51.14 -3.08
C LYS A 57 -18.40 -49.96 -2.14
N LEU A 58 -18.42 -50.20 -0.83
CA LEU A 58 -18.11 -49.20 0.19
C LEU A 58 -16.65 -48.74 0.05
N GLU A 59 -15.70 -49.67 -0.06
CA GLU A 59 -14.29 -49.36 -0.23
C GLU A 59 -14.02 -48.54 -1.50
N VAL A 60 -14.62 -48.93 -2.63
CA VAL A 60 -14.53 -48.16 -3.88
C VAL A 60 -15.13 -46.76 -3.69
N SER A 61 -16.30 -46.64 -3.05
CA SER A 61 -16.90 -45.33 -2.81
C SER A 61 -16.05 -44.43 -1.92
N ALA A 62 -15.42 -44.99 -0.87
CA ALA A 62 -14.51 -44.26 0.01
C ALA A 62 -13.28 -43.77 -0.76
N GLN A 63 -12.69 -44.62 -1.61
CA GLN A 63 -11.58 -44.23 -2.48
C GLN A 63 -11.99 -43.13 -3.46
N THR A 64 -13.19 -43.21 -4.06
CA THR A 64 -13.68 -42.15 -4.95
C THR A 64 -13.88 -40.82 -4.24
N LEU A 65 -14.39 -40.82 -2.99
CA LEU A 65 -14.56 -39.60 -2.20
C LEU A 65 -13.22 -38.95 -1.90
N VAL A 66 -12.22 -39.73 -1.47
CA VAL A 66 -10.87 -39.22 -1.22
C VAL A 66 -10.25 -38.66 -2.50
N SER A 67 -10.42 -39.34 -3.64
CA SER A 67 -9.94 -38.83 -4.92
C SER A 67 -10.63 -37.53 -5.33
N LEU A 68 -11.95 -37.42 -5.10
CA LEU A 68 -12.71 -36.22 -5.43
C LEU A 68 -12.29 -35.04 -4.54
N GLU A 69 -12.13 -35.28 -3.23
CA GLU A 69 -11.66 -34.29 -2.28
C GLU A 69 -10.27 -33.79 -2.65
N ASN A 70 -9.34 -34.68 -2.98
CA ASN A 70 -8.00 -34.32 -3.43
C ASN A 70 -8.06 -33.46 -4.70
N SER A 71 -8.87 -33.84 -5.69
CA SER A 71 -9.02 -33.05 -6.93
C SER A 71 -9.63 -31.67 -6.69
N SER A 72 -10.60 -31.56 -5.77
CA SER A 72 -11.20 -30.27 -5.40
C SER A 72 -10.18 -29.39 -4.69
N ARG A 73 -9.41 -29.95 -3.76
CA ARG A 73 -8.34 -29.24 -3.02
C ARG A 73 -7.24 -28.76 -3.96
N GLU A 74 -6.87 -29.56 -4.97
CA GLU A 74 -5.90 -29.18 -5.99
C GLU A 74 -6.42 -28.00 -6.83
N ASN A 75 -7.68 -28.05 -7.28
CA ASN A 75 -8.29 -26.95 -8.04
C ASN A 75 -8.39 -25.65 -7.23
N ASP A 76 -8.77 -25.73 -5.95
CA ASP A 76 -8.82 -24.56 -5.07
C ASP A 76 -7.42 -24.00 -4.79
N HIS A 77 -6.41 -24.88 -4.67
CA HIS A 77 -5.03 -24.47 -4.56
C HIS A 77 -4.53 -23.75 -5.83
N GLU A 78 -4.81 -24.29 -7.02
CA GLU A 78 -4.47 -23.65 -8.30
C GLU A 78 -5.10 -22.26 -8.42
N LYS A 79 -6.39 -22.12 -8.07
CA LYS A 79 -7.06 -20.80 -8.05
C LYS A 79 -6.39 -19.84 -7.08
N ALA A 80 -6.02 -20.31 -5.89
CA ALA A 80 -5.33 -19.51 -4.89
C ALA A 80 -3.97 -19.03 -5.42
N VAL A 81 -3.17 -19.93 -6.01
CA VAL A 81 -1.87 -19.60 -6.62
C VAL A 81 -2.03 -18.56 -7.73
N VAL A 82 -2.97 -18.75 -8.66
CA VAL A 82 -3.23 -17.77 -9.74
C VAL A 82 -3.66 -16.41 -9.17
N SER A 83 -4.46 -16.39 -8.11
CA SER A 83 -4.86 -15.14 -7.46
C SER A 83 -3.68 -14.40 -6.81
N LEU A 84 -2.75 -15.16 -6.20
CA LEU A 84 -1.53 -14.62 -5.60
C LEU A 84 -0.57 -14.11 -6.67
N ASP A 85 -0.41 -14.83 -7.79
CA ASP A 85 0.39 -14.37 -8.91
C ASP A 85 -0.14 -13.06 -9.48
N ARG A 86 -1.46 -12.93 -9.66
CA ARG A 86 -2.08 -11.67 -10.08
C ARG A 86 -1.78 -10.53 -9.11
N ARG A 87 -1.89 -10.77 -7.79
CA ARG A 87 -1.53 -9.76 -6.78
C ARG A 87 -0.05 -9.43 -6.81
N ARG A 88 0.83 -10.41 -7.01
CA ARG A 88 2.28 -10.19 -7.14
C ARG A 88 2.59 -9.32 -8.35
N PHE A 89 1.96 -9.56 -9.49
CA PHE A 89 2.12 -8.71 -10.68
C PHE A 89 1.57 -7.30 -10.48
N GLN A 90 0.43 -7.15 -9.80
CA GLN A 90 -0.13 -5.84 -9.45
C GLN A 90 0.79 -5.07 -8.51
N LEU A 91 1.35 -5.72 -7.48
CA LEU A 91 2.29 -5.10 -6.56
C LEU A 91 3.60 -4.73 -7.26
N ALA A 92 4.16 -5.62 -8.08
CA ALA A 92 5.36 -5.31 -8.86
C ALA A 92 5.14 -4.12 -9.79
N LYS A 93 3.96 -4.03 -10.43
CA LYS A 93 3.58 -2.87 -11.24
C LYS A 93 3.49 -1.60 -10.39
N ALA A 94 2.80 -1.64 -9.26
CA ALA A 94 2.67 -0.49 -8.37
C ALA A 94 4.04 -0.02 -7.85
N ILE A 95 4.94 -0.95 -7.51
CA ILE A 95 6.32 -0.64 -7.13
C ILE A 95 7.04 0.08 -8.27
N ASN A 96 6.99 -0.48 -9.49
CA ASN A 96 7.63 0.16 -10.65
C ASN A 96 7.05 1.54 -10.95
N ASP A 97 5.72 1.71 -10.84
CA ASP A 97 5.08 3.02 -11.01
C ASP A 97 5.59 4.02 -9.95
N THR A 98 5.69 3.61 -8.67
CA THR A 98 6.25 4.45 -7.62
C THR A 98 7.75 4.73 -7.79
N GLU A 99 8.53 3.78 -8.30
CA GLU A 99 9.95 3.98 -8.60
C GLU A 99 10.13 5.01 -9.71
N THR A 100 9.31 4.96 -10.76
CA THR A 100 9.33 5.99 -11.82
C THR A 100 8.94 7.37 -11.30
N GLU A 101 7.97 7.45 -10.39
CA GLU A 101 7.59 8.71 -9.75
C GLU A 101 8.72 9.27 -8.88
N ILE A 102 9.38 8.42 -8.07
CA ILE A 102 10.55 8.80 -7.27
C ILE A 102 11.66 9.34 -8.17
N MET A 103 12.00 8.63 -9.24
CA MET A 103 13.04 9.08 -10.20
C MET A 103 12.67 10.44 -10.81
N SER A 104 11.39 10.67 -11.14
CA SER A 104 10.94 11.96 -11.65
C SER A 104 11.10 13.08 -10.61
N LEU A 105 10.70 12.83 -9.35
CA LEU A 105 10.83 13.78 -8.25
C LEU A 105 12.30 14.09 -7.95
N GLU A 106 13.16 13.08 -7.90
CA GLU A 106 14.61 13.25 -7.73
C GLU A 106 15.22 14.12 -8.83
N SER A 107 14.81 13.91 -10.10
CA SER A 107 15.27 14.74 -11.21
C SER A 107 14.83 16.21 -11.07
N THR A 108 13.59 16.46 -10.64
CA THR A 108 13.09 17.82 -10.40
C THR A 108 13.81 18.48 -9.23
N LEU A 109 14.07 17.73 -8.15
CA LEU A 109 14.81 18.19 -6.98
C LEU A 109 16.23 18.56 -7.38
N GLN A 110 16.90 17.73 -8.18
CA GLN A 110 18.23 18.02 -8.69
C GLN A 110 18.25 19.29 -9.55
N ASN A 111 17.28 19.47 -10.45
CA ASN A 111 17.17 20.68 -11.27
C ASN A 111 16.95 21.94 -10.42
N ILE A 112 16.09 21.87 -9.39
CA ILE A 112 15.88 23.00 -8.48
C ILE A 112 17.15 23.29 -7.68
N LYS A 113 17.87 22.26 -7.22
CA LYS A 113 19.17 22.45 -6.55
C LYS A 113 20.21 23.11 -7.46
N THR A 114 20.28 22.71 -8.73
CA THR A 114 21.22 23.36 -9.67
C THR A 114 20.83 24.80 -9.94
N GLN A 115 19.54 25.11 -10.12
CA GLN A 115 19.07 26.49 -10.26
C GLN A 115 19.37 27.34 -9.02
N LEU A 116 19.23 26.75 -7.83
CA LEU A 116 19.55 27.43 -6.57
C LEU A 116 21.06 27.75 -6.50
N LEU A 117 21.92 26.78 -6.82
CA LEU A 117 23.37 27.00 -6.89
C LEU A 117 23.73 28.08 -7.93
N GLU A 118 23.11 28.07 -9.11
CA GLU A 118 23.31 29.12 -10.12
C GLU A 118 22.88 30.51 -9.61
N LEU A 119 21.80 30.59 -8.83
CA LEU A 119 21.34 31.85 -8.21
C LEU A 119 22.23 32.30 -7.04
N GLU A 120 22.84 31.37 -6.30
CA GLU A 120 23.82 31.68 -5.25
C GLU A 120 25.16 32.12 -5.84
N GLU A 121 25.62 31.46 -6.90
CA GLU A 121 26.87 31.77 -7.61
C GLU A 121 26.77 33.02 -8.47
N THR A 122 25.59 33.40 -8.94
CA THR A 122 25.41 34.71 -9.54
C THR A 122 25.50 35.76 -8.43
N PRO A 123 26.62 36.52 -8.31
CA PRO A 123 26.59 37.68 -7.44
C PRO A 123 25.45 38.53 -7.98
N LYS A 124 24.48 38.87 -7.12
CA LYS A 124 23.47 39.91 -7.41
C LYS A 124 24.23 40.99 -8.17
N LYS A 125 23.98 41.13 -9.47
CA LYS A 125 24.63 42.17 -10.27
C LYS A 125 24.11 43.47 -9.68
N SER A 126 24.87 44.00 -8.73
CA SER A 126 24.59 45.21 -7.97
C SER A 126 24.82 46.42 -8.89
N GLN A 127 24.19 46.43 -10.07
CA GLN A 127 24.17 47.62 -10.91
C GLN A 127 23.48 48.76 -10.16
N GLU A 128 22.39 48.44 -9.43
CA GLU A 128 21.73 49.37 -8.52
C GLU A 128 22.65 49.79 -7.36
N ALA A 129 23.35 48.86 -6.70
CA ALA A 129 24.23 49.23 -5.60
C ALA A 129 25.43 50.09 -6.03
N SER A 130 25.93 49.96 -7.27
CA SER A 130 27.06 50.78 -7.74
C SER A 130 26.67 52.22 -8.07
N GLU A 131 25.47 52.43 -8.62
CA GLU A 131 24.97 53.77 -8.95
C GLU A 131 24.52 54.51 -7.69
N ASP A 132 23.87 53.80 -6.76
CA ASP A 132 23.46 54.34 -5.47
C ASP A 132 24.69 54.69 -4.62
N ASP A 133 25.73 53.85 -4.59
CA ASP A 133 26.95 54.15 -3.83
C ASP A 133 27.72 55.34 -4.44
N ALA A 134 27.76 55.46 -5.77
CA ALA A 134 28.37 56.62 -6.43
C ALA A 134 27.61 57.94 -6.16
N THR A 135 26.27 57.92 -6.08
CA THR A 135 25.48 59.12 -5.74
C THR A 135 25.58 59.46 -4.26
N LEU A 136 25.61 58.48 -3.37
CA LEU A 136 25.87 58.67 -1.94
C LEU A 136 27.26 59.27 -1.69
N LEU A 137 28.29 58.79 -2.39
CA LEU A 137 29.65 59.29 -2.25
C LEU A 137 29.79 60.73 -2.77
N LYS A 138 29.08 61.07 -3.88
CA LYS A 138 28.98 62.45 -4.36
C LYS A 138 28.27 63.35 -3.34
N LEU A 139 27.16 62.90 -2.75
CA LEU A 139 26.45 63.64 -1.71
C LEU A 139 27.29 63.83 -0.45
N GLN A 140 28.07 62.82 -0.05
CA GLN A 140 29.00 62.92 1.08
C GLN A 140 30.12 63.94 0.80
N CYS A 141 30.66 63.97 -0.42
CA CYS A 141 31.64 64.97 -0.83
C CYS A 141 31.05 66.40 -0.75
N TYR A 142 29.85 66.63 -1.29
CA TYR A 142 29.20 67.95 -1.18
C TYR A 142 28.91 68.36 0.26
N ARG A 143 28.57 67.41 1.13
CA ARG A 143 28.38 67.67 2.56
C ARG A 143 29.69 67.97 3.28
N SER A 144 30.79 67.31 2.94
CA SER A 144 32.10 67.63 3.53
C SER A 144 32.65 68.97 3.06
N LEU A 145 32.22 69.47 1.90
CA LEU A 145 32.46 70.85 1.44
C LEU A 145 31.60 71.89 2.19
N GLY A 146 30.78 71.46 3.16
CA GLY A 146 29.96 72.36 3.99
C GLY A 146 28.67 72.83 3.33
N ILE A 147 28.30 72.25 2.18
CA ILE A 147 27.09 72.59 1.43
C ILE A 147 25.96 71.65 1.87
N GLU A 148 24.99 72.18 2.60
CA GLU A 148 23.79 71.45 2.98
C GLU A 148 22.59 71.99 2.17
N LEU A 149 21.99 71.14 1.34
CA LEU A 149 20.72 71.47 0.68
C LEU A 149 19.56 71.16 1.63
N MET A 150 18.78 72.18 1.95
CA MET A 150 17.55 72.08 2.73
C MET A 150 16.37 72.53 1.85
N GLU A 151 15.34 71.70 1.76
CA GLU A 151 14.08 72.10 1.13
C GLU A 151 13.17 72.73 2.19
N ASP A 152 12.68 73.94 1.90
CA ASP A 152 11.82 74.69 2.81
C ASP A 152 10.36 74.24 2.66
N GLU A 153 9.83 73.55 3.67
CA GLU A 153 8.47 72.96 3.64
C GLU A 153 7.34 74.00 3.40
N THR A 154 7.57 75.28 3.72
CA THR A 154 6.52 76.32 3.59
C THR A 154 6.48 77.02 2.23
N THR A 155 7.53 76.92 1.41
CA THR A 155 7.68 77.76 0.20
C THR A 155 8.10 76.99 -1.05
N GLY A 156 8.38 75.68 -0.96
CA GLY A 156 8.80 74.84 -2.09
C GLY A 156 10.11 75.30 -2.76
N GLY A 157 10.86 76.18 -2.10
CA GLY A 157 12.13 76.72 -2.57
C GLY A 157 13.31 75.96 -1.99
N ARG A 158 14.30 75.64 -2.83
CA ARG A 158 15.54 75.00 -2.40
C ARG A 158 16.45 76.04 -1.73
N LYS A 159 16.80 75.83 -0.47
CA LYS A 159 17.76 76.66 0.27
C LYS A 159 19.07 75.88 0.38
N ALA A 160 20.18 76.51 0.02
CA ALA A 160 21.51 75.97 0.29
C ALA A 160 22.09 76.70 1.50
N ILE A 161 22.42 75.95 2.54
CA ILE A 161 23.09 76.44 3.73
C ILE A 161 24.56 76.08 3.59
N ILE A 162 25.43 77.09 3.55
CA ILE A 162 26.88 76.88 3.57
C ILE A 162 27.36 77.10 4.99
N HIS A 163 27.92 76.04 5.58
CA HIS A 163 28.53 76.07 6.90
C HIS A 163 30.03 76.40 6.75
N THR A 164 30.41 77.60 7.17
CA THR A 164 31.81 78.03 7.33
C THR A 164 32.13 78.09 8.82
N ASP A 165 33.37 77.78 9.23
CA ASP A 165 33.82 77.72 10.64
C ASP A 165 33.50 78.96 11.51
N LYS A 166 33.18 80.10 10.90
CA LYS A 166 32.82 81.34 11.60
C LYS A 166 31.49 81.97 11.19
N LYS A 167 30.84 81.53 10.09
CA LYS A 167 29.60 82.15 9.57
C LYS A 167 28.73 81.13 8.84
N ILE A 168 27.42 81.22 9.05
CA ILE A 168 26.42 80.43 8.33
C ILE A 168 25.74 81.34 7.31
N SER A 169 25.90 81.03 6.03
CA SER A 169 25.29 81.81 4.94
C SER A 169 24.17 80.99 4.30
N VAL A 170 22.96 81.54 4.33
CA VAL A 170 21.77 80.93 3.71
C VAL A 170 21.56 81.56 2.35
N VAL A 171 21.71 80.77 1.28
CA VAL A 171 21.41 81.20 -0.09
C VAL A 171 20.07 80.57 -0.51
N GLN A 172 19.06 81.40 -0.73
CA GLN A 172 17.78 80.97 -1.29
C GLN A 172 17.91 80.90 -2.82
N ILE A 173 17.74 79.70 -3.39
CA ILE A 173 17.78 79.50 -4.83
C ILE A 173 16.38 79.81 -5.36
N THR A 174 16.24 80.93 -6.06
CA THR A 174 15.00 81.30 -6.76
C THR A 174 15.18 81.18 -8.26
N GLN A 175 14.12 80.81 -8.99
CA GLN A 175 14.15 80.67 -10.47
C GLN A 175 14.39 81.99 -11.24
N LYS A 176 14.57 83.11 -10.54
CA LYS A 176 14.72 84.45 -11.14
C LYS A 176 16.14 84.76 -11.59
N ASN A 177 17.14 84.02 -11.12
CA ASN A 177 18.55 84.27 -11.46
C ASN A 177 19.13 83.11 -12.27
N ASP A 178 20.13 83.43 -13.09
CA ASP A 178 20.88 82.48 -13.92
C ASP A 178 21.66 81.46 -13.04
N PRO A 179 21.63 80.15 -13.34
CA PRO A 179 22.49 79.14 -12.71
C PRO A 179 23.97 79.56 -12.56
N PHE A 180 24.51 80.34 -13.50
CA PHE A 180 25.88 80.85 -13.42
C PHE A 180 26.07 81.85 -12.27
N PHE A 181 25.06 82.66 -11.95
CA PHE A 181 25.10 83.61 -10.84
C PHE A 181 25.19 82.91 -9.48
N TYR A 182 24.40 81.85 -9.29
CA TYR A 182 24.45 81.04 -8.07
C TYR A 182 25.78 80.29 -7.96
N SER A 183 26.29 79.74 -9.07
CA SER A 183 27.57 79.04 -9.06
C SER A 183 28.72 79.96 -8.65
N ASN A 184 28.84 81.15 -9.26
CA ASN A 184 29.86 82.12 -8.88
C ASN A 184 29.71 82.59 -7.43
N ARG A 185 28.48 82.86 -6.97
CA ARG A 185 28.25 83.29 -5.59
C ARG A 185 28.58 82.21 -4.56
N LEU A 186 28.29 80.94 -4.86
CA LEU A 186 28.66 79.82 -4.00
C LEU A 186 30.19 79.66 -3.97
N TRP A 187 30.86 79.77 -5.11
CA TRP A 187 32.32 79.72 -5.20
C TRP A 187 33.01 80.91 -4.52
N GLU A 188 32.48 82.13 -4.62
CA GLU A 188 32.99 83.32 -3.92
C GLU A 188 32.91 83.16 -2.39
N LEU A 189 31.76 82.67 -1.88
CA LEU A 189 31.58 82.42 -0.44
C LEU A 189 32.48 81.30 0.10
N LEU A 190 32.88 80.36 -0.76
CA LEU A 190 33.88 79.34 -0.43
C LEU A 190 35.32 79.89 -0.55
N TYR A 191 35.60 80.74 -1.54
CA TYR A 191 36.93 81.29 -1.78
C TYR A 191 37.34 82.36 -0.76
N GLU A 192 36.39 83.12 -0.20
CA GLU A 192 36.64 84.03 0.93
C GLU A 192 37.23 83.32 2.17
N GLN A 193 37.11 81.99 2.26
CA GLN A 193 37.79 81.20 3.31
C GLN A 193 39.30 81.04 3.08
N ASN A 194 39.77 81.10 1.83
CA ASN A 194 41.17 80.79 1.48
C ASN A 194 42.10 82.01 1.45
N THR A 195 41.57 83.23 1.54
CA THR A 195 42.36 84.48 1.48
C THR A 195 42.62 85.13 2.84
N GLU A 196 42.09 84.58 3.94
CA GLU A 196 42.44 84.98 5.32
C GLU A 196 43.02 83.80 6.11
N SER A 197 44.06 83.15 5.55
CA SER A 197 44.99 82.33 6.30
C SER A 197 46.44 82.66 5.97
#